data_AF-A0A9D1HLV3-F1
#
_entry.id   AF-A0A9D1HLV3-F1
#
_cell.length_a   1.000
_cell.length_b   1.000
_cell.length_c   1.000
_cell.angle_alpha   90.00
_cell.angle_beta   90.00
_cell.angle_gamma   90.00
#
_symmetry.space_group_name_H-M   'P 1'
#
loop_
_entity.id
_entity.type
_entity.pdbx_description
1 polymer ?
#
loop_
_entity_poly.entity_id
_entity_poly.type
_entity_poly.pdbx_seq_one_letter_code
_entity_poly.pdbx_strand_id
1 'polypeptide(L)'
;MSSVTKRISQIKQPYGGYIKLAEFEAVQLIDEQELNESENVHGTIIGMTVDYLSRFLMGTDKYDAFRISMRGASIAETLFHEVDAIDKANLFFSEIKGLDDNSIVNACKLVTFDVWVRNTPFAVNAKKADQINPNEDTIHNIRVLVERCISFWKKYGPILEDGFTFEPDGYTDIVTSGDGDYLTKDTLWDIKVSKSKPKIKDTLQILMYWIMGQHSGQSIFSGVEYIGIFNPRLNMVWLKKVAEIDKNTIHEIESNVIGYRSDSIDIS
;
A
#
# COMPACT_ATOMS: atom_id res chain seq x y z
N MET A 1 6.73 4.97 19.55
CA MET A 1 7.10 4.46 18.22
C MET A 1 5.92 3.73 17.58
N SER A 2 5.41 4.28 16.49
CA SER A 2 4.25 3.75 15.76
C SER A 2 4.50 3.85 14.26
N SER A 3 4.02 2.88 13.48
CA SER A 3 3.91 3.04 12.03
C SER A 3 2.88 4.12 11.70
N VAL A 4 2.92 4.70 10.50
CA VAL A 4 1.90 5.64 10.02
C VAL A 4 0.49 5.08 10.22
N THR A 5 0.25 3.85 9.78
CA THR A 5 -1.07 3.18 9.93
C THR A 5 -1.49 2.99 11.38
N LYS A 6 -0.54 2.65 12.27
CA LYS A 6 -0.81 2.53 13.71
C LYS A 6 -1.10 3.90 14.32
N ARG A 7 -0.35 4.95 13.97
CA ARG A 7 -0.58 6.31 14.45
C ARG A 7 -1.97 6.80 14.07
N ILE A 8 -2.37 6.62 12.82
CA ILE A 8 -3.70 6.99 12.31
C ILE A 8 -4.82 6.32 13.12
N SER A 9 -4.62 5.08 13.55
CA SER A 9 -5.62 4.36 14.36
C SER A 9 -5.74 4.87 15.81
N GLN A 10 -4.71 5.56 16.32
CA GLN A 10 -4.66 6.06 17.70
C GLN A 10 -5.21 7.47 17.87
N ILE A 11 -5.37 8.21 16.77
CA ILE A 11 -5.82 9.59 16.79
C ILE A 11 -7.31 9.71 16.47
N LYS A 12 -7.96 10.67 17.12
CA LYS A 12 -9.33 11.05 16.79
C LYS A 12 -9.30 12.14 15.75
N GLN A 13 -9.72 11.81 14.52
CA GLN A 13 -9.84 12.79 13.45
C GLN A 13 -11.06 13.70 13.65
N PRO A 14 -11.04 14.93 13.09
CA PRO A 14 -12.21 15.81 13.06
C PRO A 14 -13.37 15.17 12.28
N TYR A 15 -14.57 15.73 12.43
CA TYR A 15 -15.75 15.23 11.71
C TYR A 15 -15.54 15.36 10.20
N GLY A 16 -15.57 14.22 9.50
CA GLY A 16 -15.28 14.15 8.06
C GLY A 16 -13.81 13.91 7.71
N GLY A 17 -12.92 13.79 8.70
CA GLY A 17 -11.48 13.65 8.48
C GLY A 17 -10.79 14.99 8.28
N TYR A 18 -9.45 14.99 8.35
CA TYR A 18 -8.64 16.20 8.11
C TYR A 18 -8.83 16.77 6.69
N ILE A 19 -8.97 15.87 5.72
CA ILE A 19 -9.38 16.20 4.35
C ILE A 19 -10.49 15.24 3.92
N LYS A 20 -11.60 15.78 3.41
CA LYS A 20 -12.75 14.96 3.00
C LYS A 20 -12.51 14.38 1.62
N LEU A 21 -12.88 13.12 1.41
CA LEU A 21 -12.81 12.50 0.08
C LEU A 21 -13.63 13.26 -0.99
N ALA A 22 -14.72 13.93 -0.59
CA ALA A 22 -15.55 14.72 -1.50
C ALA A 22 -14.85 15.97 -2.06
N GLU A 23 -13.71 16.37 -1.49
CA GLU A 23 -12.87 17.46 -1.99
C GLU A 23 -11.83 16.98 -3.03
N PHE A 24 -11.77 15.68 -3.30
CA PHE A 24 -10.94 15.13 -4.37
C PHE A 24 -11.74 15.12 -5.67
N GLU A 25 -11.08 15.44 -6.78
CA GLU A 25 -11.58 15.16 -8.12
C GLU A 25 -11.67 13.64 -8.28
N ALA A 26 -12.88 13.15 -8.56
CA ALA A 26 -13.13 11.72 -8.69
C ALA A 26 -13.35 11.34 -10.16
N VAL A 27 -12.52 10.43 -10.67
CA VAL A 27 -12.56 9.95 -12.06
C VAL A 27 -12.87 8.46 -12.06
N GLN A 28 -14.01 8.09 -12.66
CA GLN A 28 -14.33 6.70 -12.95
C GLN A 28 -13.57 6.26 -14.20
N LEU A 29 -12.76 5.21 -14.08
CA LEU A 29 -12.18 4.51 -15.22
C LEU A 29 -13.17 3.44 -15.68
N ILE A 30 -13.17 3.17 -16.98
CA ILE A 30 -14.09 2.23 -17.63
C ILE A 30 -13.27 1.11 -18.24
N ASP A 31 -13.72 -0.12 -18.01
CA ASP A 31 -13.31 -1.32 -18.72
C ASP A 31 -14.54 -2.19 -18.99
N GLU A 32 -14.34 -3.25 -19.77
CA GLU A 32 -15.39 -4.22 -20.12
C GLU A 32 -15.43 -5.42 -19.15
N GLN A 33 -14.82 -5.27 -17.97
CA GLN A 33 -14.62 -6.36 -17.01
C GLN A 33 -15.51 -6.16 -15.78
N GLU A 34 -16.30 -7.18 -15.46
CA GLU A 34 -17.05 -7.25 -14.21
C GLU A 34 -16.33 -8.16 -13.21
N LEU A 35 -16.37 -7.76 -11.93
CA LEU A 35 -15.86 -8.57 -10.84
C LEU A 35 -16.95 -9.51 -10.34
N ASN A 36 -16.61 -10.76 -10.10
CA ASN A 36 -17.47 -11.72 -9.43
C ASN A 36 -17.78 -11.25 -8.00
N GLU A 37 -18.99 -11.53 -7.53
CA GLU A 37 -19.49 -11.04 -6.23
C GLU A 37 -18.72 -11.63 -5.04
N SER A 38 -18.41 -12.93 -5.13
CA SER A 38 -17.86 -13.73 -4.04
C SER A 38 -16.42 -14.13 -4.30
N GLU A 39 -15.60 -14.05 -3.24
CA GLU A 39 -14.20 -14.48 -3.24
C GLU A 39 -13.98 -15.40 -2.04
N ASN A 40 -13.25 -16.49 -2.22
CA ASN A 40 -13.03 -17.49 -1.15
C ASN A 40 -11.73 -17.23 -0.35
N VAL A 41 -11.01 -16.16 -0.67
CA VAL A 41 -9.78 -15.72 0.00
C VAL A 41 -9.99 -14.36 0.67
N HIS A 42 -9.35 -14.16 1.82
CA HIS A 42 -9.49 -12.93 2.59
C HIS A 42 -8.96 -11.70 1.82
N GLY A 43 -9.65 -10.56 1.95
CA GLY A 43 -9.35 -9.34 1.19
C GLY A 43 -7.91 -8.83 1.36
N THR A 44 -7.27 -9.06 2.51
CA THR A 44 -5.85 -8.72 2.71
C THR A 44 -4.91 -9.51 1.79
N ILE A 45 -5.15 -10.81 1.61
CA ILE A 45 -4.35 -11.64 0.69
C ILE A 45 -4.56 -11.14 -0.73
N ILE A 46 -5.82 -10.89 -1.14
CA ILE A 46 -6.12 -10.35 -2.47
C ILE A 46 -5.40 -9.01 -2.69
N GLY A 47 -5.44 -8.10 -1.70
CA GLY A 47 -4.77 -6.81 -1.79
C GLY A 47 -3.26 -6.93 -1.99
N MET A 48 -2.59 -7.77 -1.21
CA MET A 48 -1.14 -8.00 -1.34
C MET A 48 -0.78 -8.72 -2.65
N THR A 49 -1.57 -9.71 -3.06
CA THR A 49 -1.38 -10.40 -4.34
C THR A 49 -1.50 -9.41 -5.51
N VAL A 50 -2.51 -8.54 -5.50
CA VAL A 50 -2.70 -7.52 -6.54
C VAL A 50 -1.54 -6.52 -6.55
N ASP A 51 -1.10 -6.03 -5.39
CA ASP A 51 0.05 -5.11 -5.32
C ASP A 51 1.32 -5.75 -5.88
N TYR A 52 1.71 -6.93 -5.40
CA TYR A 52 2.99 -7.55 -5.76
C TYR A 52 3.03 -8.02 -7.22
N LEU A 53 1.92 -8.57 -7.74
CA LEU A 53 1.82 -8.89 -9.17
C LEU A 53 1.84 -7.62 -10.03
N SER A 54 1.20 -6.53 -9.59
CA SER A 54 1.23 -5.25 -10.32
C SER A 54 2.66 -4.72 -10.43
N ARG A 55 3.41 -4.67 -9.31
CA ARG A 55 4.82 -4.25 -9.31
C ARG A 55 5.67 -5.09 -10.26
N PHE A 56 5.59 -6.43 -10.11
CA PHE A 56 6.34 -7.36 -10.95
C PHE A 56 6.06 -7.16 -12.45
N LEU A 57 4.79 -7.06 -12.85
CA LEU A 57 4.40 -6.92 -14.25
C LEU A 57 4.68 -5.53 -14.84
N MET A 58 5.02 -4.58 -13.99
CA MET A 58 5.40 -3.23 -14.37
C MET A 58 6.91 -3.00 -14.45
N GLY A 59 7.70 -4.03 -14.16
CA GLY A 59 9.15 -4.01 -14.33
C GLY A 59 9.95 -3.99 -13.04
N THR A 60 9.30 -3.96 -11.86
CA THR A 60 10.00 -4.23 -10.59
C THR A 60 10.52 -5.67 -10.61
N ASP A 61 11.74 -5.90 -10.12
CA ASP A 61 12.28 -7.25 -10.00
C ASP A 61 11.33 -8.13 -9.19
N LYS A 62 11.14 -9.39 -9.62
CA LYS A 62 10.17 -10.29 -8.99
C LYS A 62 10.51 -10.54 -7.52
N TYR A 63 11.80 -10.69 -7.18
CA TYR A 63 12.21 -10.90 -5.80
C TYR A 63 11.94 -9.65 -4.96
N ASP A 64 12.19 -8.45 -5.50
CA ASP A 64 11.88 -7.20 -4.81
C ASP A 64 10.38 -7.00 -4.58
N ALA A 65 9.54 -7.31 -5.57
CA ALA A 65 8.09 -7.24 -5.44
C ALA A 65 7.55 -8.18 -4.34
N PHE A 66 8.14 -9.37 -4.19
CA PHE A 66 7.74 -10.37 -3.17
C PHE A 66 8.66 -10.41 -1.94
N ARG A 67 9.53 -9.41 -1.76
CA ARG A 67 10.59 -9.40 -0.74
C ARG A 67 10.07 -9.59 0.68
N ILE A 68 8.91 -8.99 0.99
CA ILE A 68 8.28 -9.12 2.31
C ILE A 68 7.82 -10.55 2.56
N SER A 69 7.24 -11.21 1.56
CA SER A 69 6.83 -12.61 1.67
C SER A 69 8.03 -13.54 1.86
N MET A 70 9.11 -13.33 1.10
CA MET A 70 10.35 -14.11 1.22
C MET A 70 10.99 -13.93 2.61
N ARG A 71 11.05 -12.69 3.11
CA ARG A 71 11.51 -12.41 4.47
C ARG A 71 10.60 -13.05 5.52
N GLY A 72 9.29 -13.02 5.32
CA GLY A 72 8.31 -13.64 6.20
C GLY A 72 8.51 -15.15 6.34
N ALA A 73 8.78 -15.84 5.23
CA ALA A 73 9.09 -17.27 5.23
C ALA A 73 10.36 -17.58 6.03
N SER A 74 11.41 -16.77 5.84
CA SER A 74 12.64 -16.89 6.63
C SER A 74 12.41 -16.69 8.13
N ILE A 75 11.62 -15.68 8.53
CA ILE A 75 11.25 -15.46 9.94
C ILE A 75 10.47 -16.66 10.49
N ALA A 76 9.47 -17.15 9.75
CA ALA A 76 8.64 -18.26 10.16
C ALA A 76 9.48 -19.52 10.48
N GLU A 77 10.43 -19.86 9.61
CA GLU A 77 11.26 -21.05 9.79
C GLU A 77 12.33 -20.84 10.86
N THR A 78 13.10 -19.75 10.78
CA THR A 78 14.30 -19.58 11.59
C THR A 78 14.01 -19.16 13.03
N LEU A 79 12.96 -18.37 13.25
CA LEU A 79 12.61 -17.83 14.57
C LEU A 79 11.40 -18.53 15.21
N PHE A 80 10.53 -19.13 14.40
CA PHE A 80 9.28 -19.76 14.87
C PHE A 80 9.17 -21.25 14.53
N HIS A 81 10.19 -21.82 13.89
CA HIS A 81 10.28 -23.25 13.59
C HIS A 81 9.10 -23.80 12.77
N GLU A 82 8.50 -22.97 11.91
CA GLU A 82 7.56 -23.44 10.90
C GLU A 82 8.29 -24.28 9.86
N VAL A 83 7.92 -25.56 9.79
CA VAL A 83 8.60 -26.56 8.96
C VAL A 83 8.45 -26.24 7.47
N ASP A 84 9.59 -26.24 6.77
CA ASP A 84 9.75 -26.05 5.31
C ASP A 84 9.18 -24.72 4.77
N ALA A 85 9.07 -23.67 5.61
CA ALA A 85 8.49 -22.40 5.17
C ALA A 85 9.30 -21.73 4.05
N ILE A 86 10.64 -21.76 4.13
CA ILE A 86 11.54 -21.22 3.11
C ILE A 86 11.41 -22.01 1.80
N ASP A 87 11.42 -23.34 1.87
CA ASP A 87 11.31 -24.21 0.69
C ASP A 87 9.95 -24.05 -0.01
N LYS A 88 8.86 -23.97 0.76
CA LYS A 88 7.52 -23.66 0.22
C LYS A 88 7.47 -22.30 -0.45
N ALA A 89 8.03 -21.27 0.19
CA ALA A 89 8.07 -19.93 -0.38
C ALA A 89 8.86 -19.90 -1.71
N ASN A 90 10.01 -20.57 -1.76
CA ASN A 90 10.81 -20.71 -2.97
C ASN A 90 10.04 -21.43 -4.10
N LEU A 91 9.32 -22.52 -3.77
CA LEU A 91 8.50 -23.25 -4.72
C LEU A 91 7.35 -22.38 -5.28
N PHE A 92 6.62 -21.68 -4.42
CA PHE A 92 5.55 -20.79 -4.88
C PHE A 92 6.14 -19.65 -5.73
N PHE A 93 7.26 -19.07 -5.29
CA PHE A 93 7.95 -17.99 -6.01
C PHE A 93 8.42 -18.42 -7.40
N SER A 94 8.94 -19.64 -7.59
CA SER A 94 9.39 -20.12 -8.90
C SER A 94 8.25 -20.30 -9.90
N GLU A 95 7.04 -20.56 -9.41
CA GLU A 95 5.85 -20.76 -10.24
C GLU A 95 5.15 -19.46 -10.65
N ILE A 96 5.49 -18.32 -10.03
CA ILE A 96 4.97 -17.00 -10.44
C ILE A 96 5.73 -16.51 -11.67
N LYS A 97 5.03 -16.52 -12.82
CA LYS A 97 5.56 -16.16 -14.15
C LYS A 97 4.74 -15.06 -14.84
N GLY A 98 3.52 -14.80 -14.39
CA GLY A 98 2.63 -13.80 -14.99
C GLY A 98 1.25 -13.74 -14.31
N LEU A 99 0.18 -13.68 -15.11
CA LEU A 99 -1.22 -13.65 -14.67
C LEU A 99 -2.02 -14.90 -15.04
N ASP A 100 -1.35 -15.97 -15.43
CA ASP A 100 -1.99 -17.29 -15.55
C ASP A 100 -2.48 -17.78 -14.17
N ASP A 101 -3.41 -18.73 -14.17
CA ASP A 101 -4.04 -19.24 -12.96
C ASP A 101 -3.01 -19.78 -11.95
N ASN A 102 -1.99 -20.49 -12.42
CA ASN A 102 -0.94 -21.06 -11.57
C ASN A 102 -0.12 -19.95 -10.91
N SER A 103 0.26 -18.90 -11.66
CA SER A 103 0.93 -17.73 -11.10
C SER A 103 0.09 -17.05 -9.99
N ILE A 104 -1.20 -16.84 -10.22
CA ILE A 104 -2.09 -16.17 -9.25
C ILE A 104 -2.28 -17.03 -7.99
N VAL A 105 -2.50 -18.34 -8.14
CA VAL A 105 -2.61 -19.27 -7.00
C VAL A 105 -1.34 -19.24 -6.15
N ASN A 106 -0.17 -19.33 -6.78
CA ASN A 106 1.10 -19.32 -6.06
C ASN A 106 1.39 -17.96 -5.41
N ALA A 107 1.03 -16.85 -6.05
CA ALA A 107 1.13 -15.53 -5.45
C ALA A 107 0.23 -15.39 -4.21
N CYS A 108 -1.03 -15.88 -4.24
CA CYS A 108 -1.90 -15.90 -3.07
C CYS A 108 -1.32 -16.73 -1.90
N LYS A 109 -0.67 -17.86 -2.20
CA LYS A 109 0.01 -18.68 -1.18
C LYS A 109 1.23 -17.98 -0.61
N LEU A 110 2.06 -17.41 -1.48
CA LEU A 110 3.31 -16.75 -1.09
C LEU A 110 3.06 -15.55 -0.17
N VAL A 111 2.09 -14.69 -0.49
CA VAL A 111 1.79 -13.51 0.34
C VAL A 111 1.22 -13.85 1.71
N THR A 112 0.89 -15.11 2.01
CA THR A 112 0.53 -15.49 3.39
C THR A 112 1.69 -15.34 4.35
N PHE A 113 2.93 -15.41 3.88
CA PHE A 113 4.11 -15.28 4.72
C PHE A 113 4.33 -13.84 5.24
N ASP A 114 3.73 -12.83 4.60
CA ASP A 114 3.80 -11.42 5.03
C ASP A 114 3.41 -11.22 6.50
N VAL A 115 2.47 -12.03 6.99
CA VAL A 115 1.99 -11.95 8.38
C VAL A 115 3.12 -12.14 9.39
N TRP A 116 4.17 -12.91 9.06
CA TRP A 116 5.32 -13.11 9.93
C TRP A 116 6.18 -11.86 10.09
N VAL A 117 6.19 -10.98 9.10
CA VAL A 117 6.84 -9.66 9.17
C VAL A 117 5.91 -8.63 9.81
N ARG A 118 4.63 -8.62 9.42
CA ARG A 118 3.70 -7.52 9.70
C ARG A 118 2.96 -7.67 11.03
N ASN A 119 2.71 -8.90 11.47
CA ASN A 119 2.01 -9.20 12.72
C ASN A 119 2.33 -10.62 13.21
N THR A 120 3.58 -10.84 13.59
CA THR A 120 4.09 -12.14 14.05
C THR A 120 3.26 -12.79 15.15
N PRO A 121 2.75 -12.07 16.18
CA PRO A 121 1.86 -12.67 17.18
C PRO A 121 0.57 -13.29 16.61
N PHE A 122 0.04 -12.71 15.52
CA PHE A 122 -1.13 -13.25 14.84
C PHE A 122 -0.78 -14.41 13.90
N ALA A 123 0.43 -14.43 13.34
CA ALA A 123 0.89 -15.41 12.36
C ALA A 123 0.69 -16.87 12.82
N VAL A 124 0.95 -17.16 14.10
CA VAL A 124 0.85 -18.50 14.70
C VAL A 124 -0.56 -19.11 14.55
N ASN A 125 -1.60 -18.27 14.51
CA ASN A 125 -3.00 -18.69 14.42
C ASN A 125 -3.61 -18.48 13.02
N ALA A 126 -2.84 -17.94 12.08
CA ALA A 126 -3.32 -17.66 10.74
C ALA A 126 -3.42 -18.95 9.90
N LYS A 127 -4.25 -18.91 8.85
CA LYS A 127 -4.26 -19.99 7.85
C LYS A 127 -2.89 -20.09 7.18
N LYS A 128 -2.38 -21.32 7.07
CA LYS A 128 -1.10 -21.59 6.41
C LYS A 128 -1.23 -21.49 4.90
N ALA A 129 -0.12 -21.30 4.21
CA ALA A 129 -0.06 -21.16 2.75
C ALA A 129 -0.79 -22.32 2.04
N ASP A 130 -0.61 -23.56 2.49
CA ASP A 130 -1.22 -24.76 1.88
C ASP A 130 -2.76 -24.77 1.96
N GLN A 131 -3.32 -23.98 2.87
CA GLN A 131 -4.77 -23.84 3.08
C GLN A 131 -5.38 -22.71 2.24
N ILE A 132 -4.56 -21.92 1.55
CA ILE A 132 -5.02 -20.85 0.66
C ILE A 132 -5.07 -21.36 -0.77
N ASN A 133 -6.29 -21.56 -1.27
CA ASN A 133 -6.53 -22.00 -2.63
C ASN A 133 -7.66 -21.13 -3.22
N PRO A 134 -7.32 -20.05 -3.96
CA PRO A 134 -8.35 -19.22 -4.59
C PRO A 134 -9.12 -20.05 -5.62
N ASN A 135 -10.45 -19.87 -5.66
CA ASN A 135 -11.30 -20.46 -6.70
C ASN A 135 -11.24 -19.64 -8.00
N GLU A 136 -11.87 -20.15 -9.06
CA GLU A 136 -11.90 -19.50 -10.38
C GLU A 136 -12.39 -18.04 -10.31
N ASP A 137 -13.46 -17.76 -9.55
CA ASP A 137 -13.97 -16.41 -9.36
C ASP A 137 -12.94 -15.45 -8.74
N THR A 138 -12.22 -15.94 -7.72
CA THR A 138 -11.20 -15.16 -7.02
C THR A 138 -9.99 -14.93 -7.92
N ILE A 139 -9.58 -15.94 -8.71
CA ILE A 139 -8.48 -15.84 -9.67
C ILE A 139 -8.82 -14.83 -10.77
N HIS A 140 -10.03 -14.92 -11.34
CA HIS A 140 -10.54 -13.95 -12.31
C HIS A 140 -10.52 -12.52 -11.75
N ASN A 141 -11.06 -12.33 -10.53
CA ASN A 141 -11.06 -11.02 -9.90
C ASN A 141 -9.65 -10.48 -9.70
N ILE A 142 -8.70 -11.28 -9.20
CA ILE A 142 -7.31 -10.85 -9.04
C ILE A 142 -6.71 -10.42 -10.37
N ARG A 143 -6.93 -11.20 -11.44
CA ARG A 143 -6.45 -10.88 -12.79
C ARG A 143 -6.95 -9.52 -13.25
N VAL A 144 -8.27 -9.29 -13.20
CA VAL A 144 -8.89 -8.02 -13.57
C VAL A 144 -8.32 -6.86 -12.76
N LEU A 145 -8.14 -7.05 -11.45
CA LEU A 145 -7.60 -6.01 -10.57
C LEU A 145 -6.15 -5.64 -10.93
N VAL A 146 -5.30 -6.63 -11.26
CA VAL A 146 -3.93 -6.36 -11.71
C VAL A 146 -3.93 -5.68 -13.08
N GLU A 147 -4.76 -6.11 -14.02
CA GLU A 147 -4.90 -5.48 -15.34
C GLU A 147 -5.37 -4.02 -15.24
N ARG A 148 -6.27 -3.72 -14.30
CA ARG A 148 -6.68 -2.35 -13.96
C ARG A 148 -5.51 -1.52 -13.43
N CYS A 149 -4.66 -2.07 -12.56
CA CYS A 149 -3.44 -1.40 -12.12
C CYS A 149 -2.51 -1.10 -13.30
N ILE A 150 -2.22 -2.09 -14.16
CA ILE A 150 -1.35 -1.90 -15.34
C ILE A 150 -1.93 -0.80 -16.26
N SER A 151 -3.24 -0.81 -16.49
CA SER A 151 -3.92 0.18 -17.32
C SER A 151 -3.91 1.58 -16.70
N PHE A 152 -4.11 1.66 -15.38
CA PHE A 152 -3.99 2.90 -14.61
C PHE A 152 -2.60 3.51 -14.78
N TRP A 153 -1.54 2.73 -14.65
CA TRP A 153 -0.18 3.26 -14.78
C TRP A 153 0.25 3.61 -16.20
N LYS A 154 -0.33 2.97 -17.21
CA LYS A 154 -0.20 3.45 -18.60
C LYS A 154 -0.77 4.86 -18.79
N LYS A 155 -1.76 5.25 -17.97
CA LYS A 155 -2.43 6.55 -18.04
C LYS A 155 -1.81 7.61 -17.12
N TYR A 156 -1.47 7.24 -15.88
CA TYR A 156 -1.01 8.16 -14.83
C TYR A 156 0.49 8.10 -14.53
N GLY A 157 1.19 7.09 -15.07
CA GLY A 157 2.65 6.97 -14.97
C GLY A 157 3.39 7.96 -15.90
N PRO A 158 4.71 7.75 -16.10
CA PRO A 158 5.51 6.65 -15.58
C PRO A 158 5.71 6.71 -14.06
N ILE A 159 5.91 5.55 -13.44
CA ILE A 159 6.36 5.46 -12.04
C ILE A 159 7.81 5.94 -12.00
N LEU A 160 8.12 6.84 -11.06
CA LEU A 160 9.47 7.28 -10.76
C LEU A 160 10.07 6.48 -9.60
N GLU A 161 9.27 6.23 -8.56
CA GLU A 161 9.68 5.45 -7.39
C GLU A 161 8.51 4.60 -6.89
N ASP A 162 8.81 3.40 -6.39
CA ASP A 162 7.83 2.50 -5.78
C ASP A 162 8.38 1.93 -4.46
N GLY A 163 7.53 1.81 -3.44
CA GLY A 163 7.91 1.21 -2.16
C GLY A 163 8.97 2.01 -1.38
N PHE A 164 8.89 3.34 -1.44
CA PHE A 164 9.82 4.27 -0.78
C PHE A 164 9.51 4.46 0.72
N THR A 165 10.53 4.84 1.47
CA THR A 165 10.43 5.24 2.89
C THR A 165 10.59 6.76 3.02
N PHE A 166 10.43 7.28 4.24
CA PHE A 166 10.59 8.70 4.56
C PHE A 166 11.92 9.01 5.26
N GLU A 167 12.93 8.15 5.11
CA GLU A 167 14.28 8.40 5.63
C GLU A 167 15.01 9.51 4.82
N PRO A 168 16.05 10.16 5.37
CA PRO A 168 16.49 10.09 6.76
C PRO A 168 15.58 10.87 7.73
N ASP A 169 14.95 11.96 7.29
CA ASP A 169 14.46 13.00 8.22
C ASP A 169 12.92 13.08 8.34
N GLY A 170 12.18 12.29 7.56
CA GLY A 170 10.72 12.35 7.51
C GLY A 170 10.04 11.59 8.66
N TYR A 171 10.78 10.86 9.48
CA TYR A 171 10.24 10.20 10.68
C TYR A 171 10.44 11.03 11.95
N THR A 172 9.67 10.72 12.99
CA THR A 172 9.72 11.36 14.31
C THR A 172 9.69 10.31 15.43
N ASP A 173 9.85 10.74 16.68
CA ASP A 173 9.69 9.87 17.86
C ASP A 173 8.27 9.23 17.96
N ILE A 174 7.28 9.87 17.34
CA ILE A 174 5.89 9.42 17.30
C ILE A 174 5.69 8.44 16.14
N VAL A 175 6.06 8.86 14.92
CA VAL A 175 5.89 8.11 13.67
C VAL A 175 7.25 7.65 13.18
N THR A 176 7.56 6.37 13.39
CA THR A 176 8.92 5.82 13.21
C THR A 176 9.05 4.90 12.00
N SER A 177 7.95 4.62 11.30
CA SER A 177 7.98 3.80 10.09
C SER A 177 6.75 4.03 9.21
N GLY A 178 6.90 3.84 7.91
CA GLY A 178 5.83 3.91 6.93
C GLY A 178 6.38 3.70 5.53
N ASP A 179 5.63 2.99 4.69
CA ASP A 179 6.04 2.70 3.32
C ASP A 179 5.00 3.31 2.39
N GLY A 180 5.45 4.19 1.50
CA GLY A 180 4.62 4.77 0.45
C GLY A 180 4.52 3.85 -0.75
N ASP A 181 3.37 3.87 -1.45
CA ASP A 181 3.14 2.92 -2.52
C ASP A 181 3.91 3.32 -3.79
N TYR A 182 3.58 4.48 -4.38
CA TYR A 182 4.13 4.92 -5.68
C TYR A 182 4.24 6.45 -5.81
N LEU A 183 5.26 6.89 -6.53
CA LEU A 183 5.45 8.28 -6.98
C LEU A 183 5.50 8.32 -8.50
N THR A 184 4.79 9.28 -9.08
CA THR A 184 4.96 9.70 -10.48
C THR A 184 5.54 11.12 -10.50
N LYS A 185 5.68 11.71 -11.69
CA LYS A 185 6.32 13.03 -11.86
C LYS A 185 5.76 14.11 -10.94
N ASP A 186 4.44 14.14 -10.75
CA ASP A 186 3.73 15.20 -10.04
C ASP A 186 2.79 14.69 -8.95
N THR A 187 2.70 13.38 -8.74
CA THR A 187 1.67 12.80 -7.87
C THR A 187 2.24 11.71 -6.95
N LEU A 188 1.91 11.81 -5.67
CA LEU A 188 2.08 10.72 -4.69
C LEU A 188 0.80 9.89 -4.66
N TRP A 189 0.94 8.59 -4.87
CA TRP A 189 -0.18 7.66 -5.02
C TRP A 189 -0.25 6.63 -3.89
N ASP A 190 -1.47 6.31 -3.46
CA ASP A 190 -1.80 5.18 -2.59
C ASP A 190 -2.84 4.30 -3.28
N ILE A 191 -2.60 2.99 -3.29
CA ILE A 191 -3.47 2.01 -3.95
C ILE A 191 -4.33 1.30 -2.91
N LYS A 192 -5.65 1.38 -3.06
CA LYS A 192 -6.61 0.75 -2.14
C LYS A 192 -7.41 -0.34 -2.83
N VAL A 193 -7.05 -1.60 -2.60
CA VAL A 193 -7.81 -2.77 -3.08
C VAL A 193 -8.98 -3.08 -2.13
N SER A 194 -10.01 -2.22 -2.11
CA SER A 194 -11.19 -2.34 -1.22
C SER A 194 -12.51 -2.25 -1.96
N LYS A 195 -13.53 -3.04 -1.54
CA LYS A 195 -14.90 -2.93 -2.06
C LYS A 195 -15.58 -1.61 -1.64
N SER A 196 -15.05 -0.90 -0.64
CA SER A 196 -15.55 0.40 -0.19
C SER A 196 -14.74 1.56 -0.76
N LYS A 197 -15.36 2.73 -0.87
CA LYS A 197 -14.65 4.00 -1.10
C LYS A 197 -13.58 4.24 -0.02
N PRO A 198 -12.52 5.03 -0.32
CA PRO A 198 -11.57 5.48 0.67
C PRO A 198 -12.26 6.12 1.88
N LYS A 199 -11.72 5.87 3.06
CA LYS A 199 -12.22 6.37 4.34
C LYS A 199 -11.31 7.51 4.82
N ILE A 200 -11.73 8.19 5.89
CA ILE A 200 -10.96 9.28 6.50
C ILE A 200 -9.55 8.88 6.93
N LYS A 201 -9.33 7.59 7.24
CA LYS A 201 -7.99 7.05 7.54
C LYS A 201 -7.09 7.00 6.31
N ASP A 202 -7.67 6.76 5.14
CA ASP A 202 -6.93 6.61 3.88
C ASP A 202 -6.56 8.01 3.34
N THR A 203 -7.48 8.98 3.44
CA THR A 203 -7.18 10.37 3.09
C THR A 203 -6.17 11.02 4.04
N LEU A 204 -6.21 10.69 5.34
CA LEU A 204 -5.15 11.10 6.26
C LEU A 204 -3.81 10.43 5.95
N GLN A 205 -3.81 9.14 5.60
CA GLN A 205 -2.59 8.41 5.27
C GLN A 205 -1.83 9.05 4.11
N ILE A 206 -2.50 9.30 2.98
CA ILE A 206 -1.86 9.90 1.81
C ILE A 206 -1.35 11.34 2.10
N LEU A 207 -2.07 12.11 2.93
CA LEU A 207 -1.62 13.44 3.32
C LEU A 207 -0.41 13.38 4.26
N MET A 208 -0.39 12.44 5.22
CA MET A 208 0.79 12.19 6.06
C MET A 208 1.99 11.81 5.20
N TYR A 209 1.82 10.94 4.21
CA TYR A 209 2.92 10.58 3.29
C TYR A 209 3.46 11.78 2.54
N TRP A 210 2.60 12.65 2.01
CA TRP A 210 3.08 13.86 1.34
C TRP A 210 3.84 14.78 2.29
N ILE A 211 3.30 15.05 3.49
CA ILE A 211 3.95 15.90 4.50
C ILE A 211 5.31 15.30 4.87
N MET A 212 5.35 14.02 5.26
CA MET A 212 6.60 13.34 5.63
C MET A 212 7.61 13.32 4.47
N GLY A 213 7.13 13.21 3.22
CA GLY A 213 7.96 13.33 2.04
C GLY A 213 8.63 14.71 1.93
N GLN A 214 7.89 15.79 2.20
CA GLN A 214 8.45 17.14 2.20
C GLN A 214 9.50 17.35 3.31
N HIS A 215 9.34 16.67 4.46
CA HIS A 215 10.29 16.70 5.58
C HIS A 215 11.43 15.69 5.47
N SER A 216 11.39 14.78 4.49
CA SER A 216 12.36 13.69 4.38
C SER A 216 13.75 14.11 3.90
N GLY A 217 13.88 15.29 3.31
CA GLY A 217 15.09 15.73 2.63
C GLY A 217 15.33 15.04 1.28
N GLN A 218 14.48 14.10 0.86
CA GLN A 218 14.62 13.41 -0.41
C GLN A 218 14.07 14.25 -1.57
N SER A 219 14.88 14.40 -2.63
CA SER A 219 14.50 15.20 -3.81
C SER A 219 13.36 14.59 -4.63
N ILE A 220 13.08 13.28 -4.47
CA ILE A 220 12.00 12.57 -5.18
C ILE A 220 10.61 13.16 -4.89
N PHE A 221 10.43 13.88 -3.77
CA PHE A 221 9.16 14.51 -3.39
C PHE A 221 9.01 15.97 -3.86
N SER A 222 10.06 16.58 -4.39
CA SER A 222 10.10 18.03 -4.70
C SER A 222 9.14 18.45 -5.83
N GLY A 223 8.77 17.52 -6.71
CA GLY A 223 7.86 17.76 -7.84
C GLY A 223 6.39 17.45 -7.56
N VAL A 224 6.03 16.98 -6.36
CA VAL A 224 4.68 16.48 -6.08
C VAL A 224 3.69 17.63 -5.89
N GLU A 225 2.79 17.78 -6.86
CA GLU A 225 1.69 18.75 -6.86
C GLU A 225 0.34 18.14 -6.45
N TYR A 226 0.22 16.82 -6.51
CA TYR A 226 -1.02 16.09 -6.21
C TYR A 226 -0.80 14.94 -5.24
N ILE A 227 -1.83 14.67 -4.44
CA ILE A 227 -2.01 13.41 -3.74
C ILE A 227 -3.15 12.64 -4.41
N GLY A 228 -2.93 11.35 -4.62
CA GLY A 228 -3.84 10.49 -5.38
C GLY A 228 -4.14 9.18 -4.68
N ILE A 229 -5.39 8.73 -4.77
CA ILE A 229 -5.81 7.39 -4.35
C ILE A 229 -6.41 6.68 -5.57
N PHE A 230 -5.92 5.49 -5.89
CA PHE A 230 -6.55 4.63 -6.89
C PHE A 230 -7.11 3.36 -6.24
N ASN A 231 -8.34 3.00 -6.59
CA ASN A 231 -8.97 1.77 -6.16
C ASN A 231 -9.35 0.91 -7.37
N PRO A 232 -8.63 -0.20 -7.65
CA PRO A 232 -8.93 -1.05 -8.80
C PRO A 232 -10.24 -1.82 -8.66
N ARG A 233 -10.78 -2.03 -7.45
CA ARG A 233 -12.09 -2.69 -7.28
C ARG A 233 -13.23 -1.81 -7.73
N LEU A 234 -13.15 -0.52 -7.41
CA LEU A 234 -14.11 0.49 -7.86
C LEU A 234 -13.75 1.06 -9.23
N ASN A 235 -12.56 0.73 -9.74
CA ASN A 235 -11.94 1.32 -10.92
C ASN A 235 -11.99 2.86 -10.90
N MET A 236 -11.72 3.45 -9.74
CA MET A 236 -11.93 4.88 -9.48
C MET A 236 -10.67 5.52 -8.93
N VAL A 237 -10.40 6.73 -9.42
CA VAL A 237 -9.28 7.59 -9.04
C VAL A 237 -9.82 8.78 -8.26
N TRP A 238 -9.15 9.16 -7.17
CA TRP A 238 -9.38 10.40 -6.44
C TRP A 238 -8.08 11.21 -6.44
N LEU A 239 -8.12 12.44 -6.95
CA LEU A 239 -6.98 13.35 -7.02
C LEU A 239 -7.28 14.64 -6.26
N LYS A 240 -6.30 15.13 -5.49
CA LYS A 240 -6.39 16.44 -4.85
C LYS A 240 -5.08 17.19 -5.02
N LYS A 241 -5.16 18.43 -5.48
CA LYS A 241 -3.99 19.31 -5.56
C LYS A 241 -3.55 19.72 -4.16
N VAL A 242 -2.28 19.53 -3.84
CA VAL A 242 -1.77 19.81 -2.48
C VAL A 242 -1.86 21.30 -2.13
N ALA A 243 -1.76 22.17 -3.13
CA ALA A 243 -1.92 23.62 -2.97
C ALA A 243 -3.34 24.06 -2.53
N GLU A 244 -4.35 23.20 -2.67
CA GLU A 244 -5.72 23.46 -2.25
C GLU A 244 -6.01 22.98 -0.82
N ILE A 245 -5.03 22.38 -0.14
CA ILE A 245 -5.16 21.95 1.25
C ILE A 245 -4.90 23.15 2.16
N ASP A 246 -5.80 23.35 3.13
CA ASP A 246 -5.67 24.42 4.11
C ASP A 246 -4.36 24.28 4.92
N LYS A 247 -3.60 25.39 5.02
CA LYS A 247 -2.30 25.39 5.70
C LYS A 247 -2.40 25.06 7.18
N ASN A 248 -3.49 25.43 7.86
CA ASN A 248 -3.70 25.06 9.27
C ASN A 248 -3.94 23.56 9.41
N THR A 249 -4.59 22.93 8.43
CA THR A 249 -4.77 21.46 8.40
C THR A 249 -3.41 20.77 8.28
N ILE A 250 -2.53 21.24 7.39
CA ILE A 250 -1.16 20.73 7.27
C ILE A 250 -0.41 20.90 8.60
N HIS A 251 -0.42 22.11 9.17
CA HIS A 251 0.26 22.42 10.42
C HIS A 251 -0.25 21.57 11.60
N GLU A 252 -1.57 21.35 11.69
CA GLU A 252 -2.14 20.49 12.73
C GLU A 252 -1.64 19.05 12.60
N ILE A 253 -1.56 18.52 11.38
CA ILE A 253 -1.04 17.17 11.14
C ILE A 253 0.46 17.10 11.44
N GLU A 254 1.25 18.08 11.01
CA GLU A 254 2.69 18.16 11.29
C GLU A 254 2.95 18.10 12.79
N SER A 255 2.31 18.96 13.58
CA SER A 255 2.61 19.09 15.01
C SER A 255 1.90 18.04 15.87
N ASN A 256 0.61 17.79 15.65
CA ASN A 256 -0.19 16.97 16.57
C ASN A 256 -0.30 15.51 16.14
N VAL A 257 -0.17 15.22 14.84
CA VAL A 257 -0.28 13.85 14.33
C VAL A 257 1.10 13.23 14.11
N ILE A 258 1.96 13.88 13.34
CA ILE A 258 3.29 13.38 13.00
C ILE A 258 4.30 13.72 14.11
N GLY A 259 4.23 14.90 14.71
CA GLY A 259 5.07 15.28 15.85
C GLY A 259 6.34 16.05 15.47
N TYR A 260 6.35 16.78 14.35
CA TYR A 260 7.43 17.71 14.06
C TYR A 260 7.39 18.85 15.08
N ARG A 261 8.57 19.20 15.59
CA ARG A 261 8.70 20.36 16.48
C ARG A 261 8.62 21.61 15.61
N SER A 262 7.79 22.56 16.00
CA SER A 262 7.92 23.92 15.48
C SER A 262 9.30 24.38 15.89
N ASP A 263 10.15 24.76 14.93
CA ASP A 263 11.35 25.51 15.27
C ASP A 263 10.87 26.76 15.99
N SER A 264 11.03 26.78 17.31
CA SER A 264 10.99 28.02 18.06
C SER A 264 12.10 28.87 17.46
N ILE A 265 11.71 29.88 16.68
CA ILE A 265 12.58 31.00 16.37
C ILE A 265 13.00 31.54 17.73
N ASP A 266 14.20 31.17 18.18
CA ASP A 266 14.86 31.80 19.30
C ASP A 266 15.09 33.25 18.88
N ILE A 267 14.19 34.12 19.33
CA ILE A 267 14.42 35.56 19.34
C ILE A 267 15.34 35.80 20.54
N SER A 268 16.65 35.69 20.32
CA SER A 268 17.68 36.23 21.20
C SER A 268 18.68 37.04 20.41
#